data_AF-A0A183K8G0-F1
#
_entry.id   AF-A0A183K8G0-F1
#
_cell.length_a   1.000
_cell.length_b   1.000
_cell.length_c   1.000
_cell.angle_alpha   90.00
_cell.angle_beta   90.00
_cell.angle_gamma   90.00
#
_symmetry.space_group_name_H-M   'P 1'
#
loop_
_entity.id
_entity.type
_entity.pdbx_description
1 polymer ?
#
loop_
_entity_poly.entity_id
_entity_poly.type
_entity_poly.pdbx_seq_one_letter_code
_entity_poly.pdbx_strand_id
1 'polypeptide(L)'
;MLGSLKLTLKSFHDLFVNSYGYNYDQNKDFVEAFFHELESYMLGNRQNIASLVDDFFDGLLIRALHVMLFVKTEPDSIVANCVASKLRPLKPFDQAPEIIRFMATRAFPPPRILRNSLLLGDHVVQFLSKVSDTNHS
;
A
#
# COMPACT_ATOMS: atom_id res chain seq x y z
N MET A 1 -4.16 2.75 14.06
CA MET A 1 -3.86 2.01 12.80
C MET A 1 -3.49 2.93 11.66
N LEU A 2 -4.39 3.82 11.19
CA LEU A 2 -4.01 4.81 10.16
C LEU A 2 -2.84 5.70 10.61
N GLY A 3 -2.81 6.09 11.89
CA GLY A 3 -1.65 6.79 12.45
C GLY A 3 -0.33 6.02 12.35
N SER A 4 -0.35 4.69 12.50
CA SER A 4 0.84 3.85 12.34
C SER A 4 1.32 3.81 10.89
N LEU A 5 0.38 3.73 9.91
CA LEU A 5 0.73 3.82 8.49
C LEU A 5 1.38 5.16 8.13
N LYS A 6 0.87 6.27 8.68
CA LYS A 6 1.47 7.60 8.48
C LYS A 6 2.88 7.71 9.06
N LEU A 7 3.12 7.14 10.24
CA LEU A 7 4.46 7.09 10.84
C LEU A 7 5.42 6.24 10.02
N THR A 8 4.95 5.10 9.50
CA THR A 8 5.74 4.25 8.60
C THR A 8 6.07 4.98 7.29
N LEU A 9 5.11 5.68 6.68
CA LEU A 9 5.34 6.47 5.46
C LEU A 9 6.39 7.56 5.72
N LYS A 10 6.29 8.29 6.83
CA LYS A 10 7.30 9.29 7.21
C LYS A 10 8.69 8.66 7.34
N SER A 11 8.79 7.56 8.08
CA SER A 11 10.07 6.86 8.28
C SER A 11 10.64 6.34 6.94
N PHE A 12 9.78 5.88 6.06
CA PHE A 12 10.16 5.46 4.71
C PHE A 12 10.73 6.64 3.91
N HIS A 13 10.04 7.79 3.89
CA HIS A 13 10.55 9.00 3.24
C HIS A 13 11.92 9.39 3.78
N ASP A 14 12.08 9.47 5.10
CA ASP A 14 13.33 9.88 5.74
C ASP A 14 14.50 8.95 5.34
N LEU A 15 14.27 7.63 5.31
CA LEU A 15 15.29 6.65 4.90
C LEU A 15 15.65 6.74 3.41
N PHE A 16 14.65 6.90 2.54
CA PHE A 16 14.84 6.85 1.10
C PHE A 16 15.36 8.17 0.53
N VAL A 17 14.98 9.31 1.10
CA VAL A 17 15.61 10.61 0.77
C VAL A 17 17.12 10.55 1.09
N ASN A 18 17.49 10.01 2.25
CA ASN A 18 18.90 9.91 2.64
C ASN A 18 19.71 8.96 1.74
N SER A 19 19.09 7.89 1.23
CA SER A 19 19.78 6.87 0.43
C SER A 19 19.83 7.18 -1.06
N TYR A 20 18.78 7.81 -1.59
CA TYR A 20 18.56 7.97 -3.04
C TYR A 20 18.39 9.43 -3.48
N GLY A 21 18.25 10.37 -2.53
CA GLY A 21 18.20 11.80 -2.79
C GLY A 21 17.14 12.21 -3.82
N TYR A 22 17.56 13.00 -4.80
CA TYR A 22 16.70 13.56 -5.84
C TYR A 22 15.90 12.51 -6.63
N ASN A 23 16.50 11.33 -6.90
CA ASN A 23 15.80 10.27 -7.64
C ASN A 23 14.56 9.77 -6.90
N TYR A 24 14.61 9.73 -5.57
CA TYR A 24 13.47 9.37 -4.75
C TYR A 24 12.43 10.48 -4.69
N ASP A 25 12.86 11.73 -4.52
CA ASP A 25 11.95 12.88 -4.43
C ASP A 25 11.04 12.99 -5.66
N GLN A 26 11.57 12.72 -6.85
CA GLN A 26 10.82 12.70 -8.11
C GLN A 26 9.79 11.57 -8.24
N ASN A 27 9.87 10.53 -7.41
CA ASN A 27 9.01 9.34 -7.48
C ASN A 27 8.30 9.04 -6.16
N LYS A 28 8.31 9.98 -5.21
CA LYS A 28 7.78 9.76 -3.86
C LYS A 28 6.25 9.62 -3.87
N ASP A 29 5.58 10.24 -4.83
CA ASP A 29 4.14 10.15 -5.10
C ASP A 29 3.68 8.70 -5.31
N PHE A 30 4.49 7.89 -6.00
CA PHE A 30 4.23 6.46 -6.18
C PHE A 30 4.16 5.71 -4.83
N VAL A 31 5.06 6.04 -3.89
CA VAL A 31 5.06 5.45 -2.56
C VAL A 31 3.89 5.98 -1.73
N GLU A 32 3.63 7.29 -1.78
CA GLU A 32 2.48 7.92 -1.12
C GLU A 32 1.16 7.27 -1.57
N ALA A 33 1.00 7.00 -2.87
CA ALA A 33 -0.16 6.32 -3.45
C ALA A 33 -0.32 4.88 -2.92
N PHE A 34 0.77 4.12 -2.80
CA PHE A 34 0.70 2.79 -2.19
C PHE A 34 0.23 2.83 -0.73
N PHE A 35 0.74 3.77 0.07
CA PHE A 35 0.29 3.92 1.46
C PHE A 35 -1.18 4.36 1.54
N HIS A 36 -1.65 5.19 0.60
CA HIS A 36 -3.07 5.52 0.49
C HIS A 36 -3.93 4.28 0.19
N GLU A 37 -3.46 3.38 -0.67
CA GLU A 37 -4.15 2.10 -0.94
C GLU A 37 -4.16 1.17 0.28
N LEU A 38 -3.10 1.17 1.10
CA LEU A 38 -3.11 0.47 2.39
C LEU A 38 -4.14 1.05 3.36
N GLU A 39 -4.26 2.38 3.43
CA GLU A 39 -5.31 3.03 4.23
C GLU A 39 -6.71 2.65 3.71
N SER A 40 -6.90 2.68 2.39
CA SER A 40 -8.13 2.27 1.71
C SER A 40 -8.51 0.82 2.01
N TYR A 41 -7.53 -0.09 2.02
CA TYR A 41 -7.72 -1.47 2.49
C TYR A 41 -8.17 -1.51 3.96
N MET A 42 -7.50 -0.76 4.84
CA MET A 42 -7.83 -0.73 6.26
C MET A 42 -9.23 -0.17 6.52
N LEU A 43 -9.71 0.73 5.67
CA LEU A 43 -11.06 1.32 5.72
C LEU A 43 -12.14 0.39 5.17
N GLY A 44 -11.77 -0.58 4.33
CA GLY A 44 -12.67 -1.55 3.72
C GLY A 44 -13.00 -1.29 2.25
N ASN A 45 -12.41 -0.25 1.65
CA ASN A 45 -12.63 0.14 0.26
C ASN A 45 -11.81 -0.71 -0.73
N ARG A 46 -10.80 -1.45 -0.24
CA ARG A 46 -10.04 -2.47 -0.97
C ARG A 46 -10.07 -3.79 -0.21
N GLN A 47 -10.08 -4.91 -0.94
CA GLN A 47 -10.25 -6.24 -0.33
C GLN A 47 -9.00 -7.12 -0.35
N ASN A 48 -8.11 -6.95 -1.33
CA ASN A 48 -6.99 -7.86 -1.53
C ASN A 48 -5.65 -7.17 -1.23
N ILE A 49 -5.15 -7.33 0.00
CA ILE A 49 -3.86 -6.79 0.44
C ILE A 49 -2.69 -7.43 -0.33
N ALA A 50 -2.81 -8.70 -0.73
CA ALA A 50 -1.76 -9.37 -1.48
C ALA A 50 -1.56 -8.72 -2.85
N SER A 51 -2.66 -8.44 -3.56
CA SER A 51 -2.64 -7.73 -4.84
C SER A 51 -2.02 -6.34 -4.71
N LEU A 52 -2.32 -5.60 -3.64
CA LEU A 52 -1.72 -4.27 -3.44
C LEU A 52 -0.19 -4.33 -3.33
N VAL A 53 0.33 -5.37 -2.66
CA VAL A 53 1.78 -5.59 -2.57
C VAL A 53 2.36 -6.01 -3.92
N ASP A 54 1.70 -6.91 -4.64
CA ASP A 54 2.16 -7.34 -5.97
C ASP A 54 2.20 -6.14 -6.95
N ASP A 55 1.13 -5.34 -7.00
CA ASP A 55 1.04 -4.11 -7.82
C ASP A 55 2.13 -3.09 -7.46
N PHE A 56 2.45 -2.95 -6.16
CA PHE A 56 3.54 -2.10 -5.71
C PHE A 56 4.89 -2.57 -6.25
N PHE A 57 5.21 -3.86 -6.16
CA PHE A 57 6.50 -4.36 -6.64
C PHE A 57 6.63 -4.35 -8.16
N ASP A 58 5.54 -4.63 -8.89
CA ASP A 58 5.50 -4.45 -10.34
C ASP A 58 5.72 -2.99 -10.72
N GLY A 59 5.07 -2.08 -10.02
CA GLY A 59 5.25 -0.65 -10.23
C GLY A 59 6.68 -0.21 -9.92
N LEU A 60 7.24 -0.67 -8.79
CA LEU A 60 8.58 -0.33 -8.32
C LEU A 60 9.65 -0.75 -9.32
N LEU A 61 9.52 -1.93 -9.96
CA LEU A 61 10.44 -2.38 -10.99
C LEU A 61 10.55 -1.37 -12.13
N ILE A 62 9.41 -0.87 -12.62
CA ILE A 62 9.39 0.12 -13.70
C ILE A 62 10.07 1.42 -13.28
N ARG A 63 9.76 1.95 -12.08
CA ARG A 63 10.35 3.21 -11.61
C ARG A 63 11.85 3.07 -11.38
N ALA A 64 12.30 1.94 -10.83
CA ALA A 64 13.73 1.65 -10.66
C ALA A 64 14.45 1.64 -12.02
N LEU A 65 13.86 1.01 -13.05
CA LEU A 65 14.42 1.01 -14.39
C LEU A 65 14.42 2.41 -15.03
N HIS A 66 13.39 3.22 -14.81
CA HIS A 66 13.37 4.60 -15.29
C HIS A 66 14.54 5.41 -14.74
N VAL A 67 14.84 5.24 -13.45
CA VAL A 67 16.00 5.87 -12.81
C VAL A 67 17.32 5.30 -13.34
N MET A 68 17.47 3.98 -13.40
CA MET A 68 18.73 3.33 -13.83
C MET A 68 19.06 3.57 -15.31
N LEU A 69 18.05 3.63 -16.17
CA LEU A 69 18.21 3.81 -17.62
C LEU A 69 18.10 5.29 -18.04
N PHE A 70 17.93 6.21 -17.09
CA PHE A 70 17.77 7.64 -17.34
C PHE A 70 16.68 7.96 -18.38
N VAL A 71 15.51 7.34 -18.23
CA VAL A 71 14.37 7.49 -19.15
C VAL A 71 13.92 8.96 -19.20
N LYS A 72 13.86 9.54 -20.40
CA LYS A 72 13.42 10.94 -20.62
C LYS A 72 12.35 11.07 -21.70
N THR A 73 12.22 10.08 -22.56
CA THR A 73 11.36 10.11 -23.74
C THR A 73 10.51 8.84 -23.84
N GLU A 74 9.44 8.88 -24.65
CA GLU A 74 8.60 7.70 -24.89
C GLU A 74 9.38 6.49 -25.46
N PRO A 75 10.31 6.65 -26.41
CA PRO A 75 11.19 5.55 -26.82
C PRO A 75 11.97 4.92 -25.65
N ASP A 76 12.48 5.72 -24.70
CA ASP A 76 13.18 5.21 -23.54
C ASP A 76 12.23 4.40 -22.63
N SER A 77 10.99 4.85 -22.46
CA SER A 77 9.94 4.13 -21.73
C SER A 77 9.62 2.78 -22.36
N ILE A 78 9.59 2.69 -23.69
CA ILE A 78 9.40 1.40 -24.41
C ILE A 78 10.55 0.45 -24.10
N VAL A 79 11.79 0.94 -24.11
CA VAL A 79 12.97 0.12 -23.75
C VAL A 79 12.89 -0.33 -22.30
N ALA A 80 12.57 0.56 -21.36
CA ALA A 80 12.44 0.22 -19.95
C ALA A 80 11.36 -0.84 -19.70
N ASN A 81 10.20 -0.75 -20.37
CA ASN A 81 9.15 -1.77 -20.32
C ASN A 81 9.60 -3.11 -20.90
N CYS A 82 10.37 -3.08 -22.00
CA CYS A 82 10.95 -4.29 -22.58
C CYS A 82 11.92 -4.97 -21.59
N VAL A 83 12.83 -4.21 -20.99
CA VAL A 83 13.76 -4.71 -19.96
C VAL A 83 13.00 -5.28 -18.77
N ALA A 84 11.99 -4.58 -18.27
CA ALA A 84 11.14 -5.04 -17.17
C ALA A 84 10.51 -6.40 -17.49
N SER A 85 10.00 -6.60 -18.71
CA SER A 85 9.40 -7.87 -19.13
C SER A 85 10.37 -9.05 -19.06
N LYS A 86 11.66 -8.80 -19.32
CA LYS A 86 12.73 -9.81 -19.25
C LYS A 86 13.23 -10.03 -17.83
N LEU A 87 13.16 -9.00 -16.97
CA LEU A 87 13.58 -9.10 -15.58
C LEU A 87 12.54 -9.77 -14.67
N ARG A 88 11.24 -9.57 -14.90
CA ARG A 88 10.16 -10.19 -14.09
C ARG A 88 10.37 -11.67 -13.78
N PRO A 89 10.62 -12.57 -14.75
CA PRO A 89 10.84 -14.00 -14.46
C PRO A 89 12.12 -14.28 -13.66
N LEU A 90 13.06 -13.33 -13.61
CA LEU A 90 14.33 -13.45 -12.88
C LEU A 90 14.24 -12.96 -11.43
N LYS A 91 13.06 -12.53 -10.96
CA LYS A 91 12.84 -12.01 -9.60
C LYS A 91 13.84 -10.89 -9.23
N PRO A 92 13.70 -9.68 -9.81
CA PRO A 92 14.69 -8.61 -9.64
C PRO A 92 14.80 -8.07 -8.20
N PHE A 93 13.79 -8.35 -7.36
CA PHE A 93 13.78 -8.05 -5.93
C PHE A 93 13.93 -9.30 -5.06
N ASP A 94 14.37 -10.40 -5.66
CA ASP A 94 14.54 -11.71 -5.03
C ASP A 94 13.27 -12.13 -4.25
N GLN A 95 13.40 -12.48 -2.96
CA GLN A 95 12.30 -12.93 -2.12
C GLN A 95 11.51 -11.79 -1.46
N ALA A 96 11.95 -10.53 -1.61
CA ALA A 96 11.33 -9.41 -0.90
C ALA A 96 9.81 -9.25 -1.20
N PRO A 97 9.34 -9.31 -2.47
CA PRO A 97 7.91 -9.19 -2.76
C PRO A 97 7.08 -10.30 -2.10
N GLU A 98 7.58 -11.53 -2.15
CA GLU A 98 6.89 -12.70 -1.59
C GLU A 98 6.82 -12.64 -0.06
N ILE A 99 7.93 -12.30 0.60
CA ILE A 99 8.02 -12.16 2.06
C ILE A 99 7.09 -11.04 2.53
N ILE A 100 7.11 -9.88 1.88
CA ILE A 100 6.27 -8.73 2.26
C ILE A 100 4.80 -9.04 2.01
N ARG A 101 4.44 -9.68 0.89
CA ARG A 101 3.06 -10.12 0.61
C ARG A 101 2.55 -11.06 1.69
N PHE A 102 3.36 -12.03 2.08
CA PHE A 102 3.01 -12.97 3.15
C PHE A 102 2.80 -12.25 4.49
N MET A 103 3.74 -11.39 4.88
CA MET A 103 3.63 -10.61 6.12
C MET A 103 2.41 -9.71 6.12
N ALA A 104 2.13 -9.01 5.01
CA ALA A 104 0.99 -8.11 4.89
C ALA A 104 -0.34 -8.87 5.01
N THR A 105 -0.45 -10.01 4.32
CA THR A 105 -1.63 -10.89 4.37
C THR A 105 -1.90 -11.42 5.77
N ARG A 106 -0.85 -11.60 6.60
CA ARG A 106 -1.01 -12.04 7.99
C ARG A 106 -1.28 -10.89 8.95
N ALA A 107 -0.65 -9.73 8.75
CA ALA A 107 -0.64 -8.64 9.72
C ALA A 107 -1.82 -7.66 9.58
N PHE A 108 -2.31 -7.42 8.36
CA PHE A 108 -3.34 -6.39 8.09
C PHE A 108 -4.79 -6.82 8.37
N PRO A 109 -5.23 -8.08 8.13
CA PRO A 109 -6.62 -8.45 8.35
C PRO A 109 -7.08 -8.39 9.82
N PRO A 110 -6.35 -8.92 10.82
CA PRO A 110 -6.85 -8.94 12.20
C PRO A 110 -7.16 -7.53 12.77
N PRO A 111 -6.26 -6.54 12.62
CA PRO A 111 -6.55 -5.17 13.05
C PRO A 111 -7.77 -4.57 12.32
N ARG A 112 -7.91 -4.80 11.01
CA ARG A 112 -9.06 -4.33 10.22
C ARG A 112 -10.37 -4.93 10.72
N ILE A 113 -10.39 -6.24 10.97
CA ILE A 113 -11.55 -6.94 11.53
C ILE A 113 -11.91 -6.33 12.88
N LEU A 114 -10.94 -6.16 13.78
CA LEU A 114 -11.18 -5.55 15.08
C LEU A 114 -11.84 -4.17 14.98
N ARG A 115 -11.32 -3.27 14.13
CA ARG A 115 -11.95 -1.96 13.89
C ARG A 115 -13.39 -2.12 13.41
N ASN A 116 -13.62 -2.96 12.40
CA ASN A 116 -14.94 -3.11 11.80
C ASN A 116 -15.95 -3.70 12.78
N SER A 117 -15.54 -4.68 13.59
CA SER A 117 -16.36 -5.27 14.64
C SER A 117 -16.73 -4.25 15.72
N LEU A 118 -15.79 -3.39 16.14
CA LEU A 118 -16.06 -2.32 17.09
C LEU A 118 -17.04 -1.27 16.54
N LEU A 119 -16.88 -0.87 15.28
CA LEU A 119 -17.80 0.06 14.61
C LEU A 119 -19.21 -0.53 14.50
N LEU A 120 -19.32 -1.79 14.08
CA LEU A 120 -20.60 -2.47 14.01
C LEU A 120 -21.26 -2.59 15.39
N GLY A 121 -20.47 -2.90 16.42
CA GLY A 121 -20.94 -2.97 17.81
C GLY A 121 -21.54 -1.64 18.28
N ASP A 122 -20.86 -0.52 18.01
CA ASP A 122 -21.36 0.83 18.32
C ASP A 122 -22.70 1.12 17.61
N HIS A 123 -22.80 0.80 16.31
CA HIS A 123 -24.06 0.96 15.56
C HIS A 123 -25.21 0.14 16.15
N VAL A 124 -24.95 -1.10 16.57
CA VAL A 124 -25.98 -1.96 17.18
C VAL A 124 -26.43 -1.39 18.53
N VAL A 125 -25.50 -0.94 19.38
CA VAL A 125 -25.83 -0.33 20.69
C VAL A 125 -26.68 0.93 20.50
N GLN A 126 -26.30 1.80 19.58
CA GLN A 126 -27.08 3.02 19.28
C GLN A 126 -28.48 2.72 18.75
N PHE A 127 -28.61 1.70 17.90
CA PHE A 127 -29.90 1.25 17.40
C PHE A 127 -30.80 0.75 18.54
N LEU A 128 -30.28 -0.12 19.40
CA LEU A 128 -31.04 -0.68 20.53
C LEU A 128 -31.46 0.40 21.54
N SER A 129 -30.60 1.39 21.81
CA SER A 129 -30.93 2.52 22.68
C SER A 129 -32.15 3.29 22.17
N LYS A 130 -32.16 3.65 20.88
CA LYS A 130 -33.28 4.39 20.28
C LYS A 130 -34.60 3.63 20.34
N VAL A 131 -34.56 2.32 20.10
CA VAL A 131 -35.76 1.46 20.17
C VAL A 131 -36.30 1.38 21.60
N SER A 132 -35.41 1.29 22.59
CA SER A 132 -35.80 1.30 24.01
C SER A 132 -36.53 2.58 24.39
N ASP A 133 -36.05 3.75 23.94
CA ASP A 133 -36.66 5.04 24.26
C ASP A 133 -38.05 5.20 23.62
N THR A 134 -38.25 4.71 22.40
CA THR A 134 -39.59 4.71 21.74
C THR A 134 -40.60 3.76 22.38
N ASN A 135 -40.16 2.71 23.08
CA ASN A 135 -41.05 1.75 23.75
C ASN A 135 -41.45 2.20 25.18
N HIS A 136 -40.94 3.34 25.65
CA HIS A 136 -41.27 3.94 26.95
C HIS A 136 -41.99 5.30 26.82
N SER A 137 -42.41 5.66 25.60
CA SER A 137 -43.26 6.83 25.30
C SER A 137 -44.65 6.38 24.84
#